data_AF-A0AAQ3NM03-F1
#
_entry.id   AF-A0AAQ3NM03-F1
#
_cell.length_a   1.000
_cell.length_b   1.000
_cell.length_c   1.000
_cell.angle_alpha   90.00
_cell.angle_beta   90.00
_cell.angle_gamma   90.00
#
_symmetry.space_group_name_H-M   'P 1'
#
loop_
_entity.id
_entity.type
_entity.pdbx_description
1 polymer ?
#
loop_
_entity_poly.entity_id
_entity_poly.type
_entity_poly.pdbx_seq_one_letter_code
_entity_poly.pdbx_strand_id
1 'polypeptide(L)'
;MGNCQAVDAAVLVIQHPCGKIERLYWPVSASQVMRTNPGHYVSLIIPLPVPPQDQNQDHKTVRFTRVKLLRPNETLNLGHAYRLITTQGISCYQIFLMIVLFVCF
;
A
#
# COMPACT_ATOMS: atom_id res chain seq x y z
N MET A 1 -3.94 -6.72 -37.50
CA MET A 1 -4.01 -7.49 -36.25
C MET A 1 -3.51 -6.59 -35.15
N GLY A 2 -4.43 -6.04 -34.35
CA GLY A 2 -4.14 -4.94 -33.44
C GLY A 2 -3.39 -5.43 -32.21
N ASN A 3 -2.16 -4.96 -32.04
CA ASN A 3 -1.49 -5.00 -30.75
C ASN A 3 -2.19 -3.96 -29.86
N CYS A 4 -3.27 -4.35 -29.21
CA CYS A 4 -3.65 -3.72 -27.95
C CYS A 4 -2.60 -4.16 -26.93
N GLN A 5 -1.45 -3.50 -26.96
CA GLN A 5 -0.62 -3.39 -25.78
C GLN A 5 -1.53 -2.77 -24.73
N ALA A 6 -2.12 -3.62 -23.89
CA ALA A 6 -2.78 -3.18 -22.68
C ALA A 6 -1.76 -2.30 -21.97
N VAL A 7 -1.99 -1.00 -22.02
CA VAL A 7 -1.24 -0.04 -21.22
C VAL A 7 -1.58 -0.45 -19.80
N ASP A 8 -0.72 -1.25 -19.18
CA ASP A 8 -0.74 -1.51 -17.76
C ASP A 8 -0.42 -0.17 -17.11
N ALA A 9 -1.45 0.69 -17.07
CA ALA A 9 -1.40 1.98 -16.43
C ALA A 9 -1.30 1.66 -14.95
N ALA A 10 -0.07 1.45 -14.50
CA ALA A 10 0.26 1.05 -13.16
C ALA A 10 -0.46 2.01 -12.21
N VAL A 11 -1.43 1.51 -11.45
CA VAL A 11 -2.28 2.38 -10.63
C VAL A 11 -1.56 2.68 -9.33
N LEU A 12 -1.60 3.94 -8.90
CA LEU A 12 -1.18 4.33 -7.57
C LEU A 12 -2.35 4.05 -6.60
N VAL A 13 -2.10 3.26 -5.55
CA VAL A 13 -3.12 2.93 -4.55
C VAL A 13 -2.79 3.55 -3.21
N ILE A 14 -3.73 4.26 -2.59
CA ILE A 14 -3.63 4.81 -1.24
C ILE A 14 -4.72 4.20 -0.38
N GLN A 15 -4.32 3.43 0.64
CA GLN A 15 -5.22 2.85 1.61
C GLN A 15 -5.38 3.80 2.81
N HIS A 16 -6.62 4.10 3.16
CA HIS A 16 -6.98 4.88 4.33
C HIS A 16 -7.21 3.97 5.54
N PRO A 17 -6.96 4.44 6.78
CA PRO A 17 -7.21 3.65 7.99
C PRO A 17 -8.69 3.30 8.19
N CYS A 18 -9.61 4.04 7.56
CA CYS A 18 -11.04 3.76 7.57
C CYS A 18 -11.49 2.63 6.62
N GLY A 19 -10.55 1.99 5.91
CA GLY A 19 -10.84 0.93 4.93
C GLY A 19 -11.14 1.45 3.52
N LYS A 20 -11.19 2.78 3.33
CA LYS A 20 -11.30 3.39 2.00
C LYS A 20 -10.02 3.15 1.20
N ILE A 21 -10.18 2.81 -0.08
CA ILE A 21 -9.08 2.67 -1.03
C ILE A 21 -9.24 3.76 -2.09
N GLU A 22 -8.20 4.55 -2.28
CA GLU A 22 -8.11 5.60 -3.28
C GLU A 22 -7.14 5.18 -4.38
N ARG A 23 -7.56 5.33 -5.64
CA ARG A 23 -6.78 4.93 -6.82
C ARG A 23 -6.51 6.15 -7.68
N LEU A 24 -5.24 6.41 -7.94
CA LEU A 24 -4.77 7.54 -8.74
C LEU A 24 -4.03 7.01 -9.96
N TYR A 25 -4.20 7.69 -11.08
CA TYR A 25 -3.58 7.33 -12.35
C TYR A 25 -2.44 8.28 -12.74
N TRP A 26 -2.03 9.14 -11.81
CA TRP A 26 -0.90 10.05 -11.94
C TRP A 26 -0.06 10.08 -10.65
N PRO A 27 1.24 10.40 -10.74
CA PRO A 27 2.08 10.61 -9.56
C PRO A 27 1.60 11.82 -8.74
N VAL A 28 1.66 11.71 -7.42
CA VAL A 28 1.29 12.80 -6.50
C VAL A 28 2.32 12.92 -5.39
N SER A 29 2.57 14.12 -4.89
CA SER A 29 3.49 14.30 -3.76
C SER A 29 2.85 13.83 -2.45
N ALA A 30 3.68 13.28 -1.55
CA ALA A 30 3.24 12.88 -0.21
C ALA A 30 2.68 14.08 0.57
N SER A 31 3.29 15.26 0.42
CA SER A 31 2.79 16.51 1.00
C SER A 31 1.37 16.84 0.56
N GLN A 32 1.01 16.64 -0.71
CA GLN A 32 -0.33 16.92 -1.19
C GLN A 32 -1.35 15.98 -0.55
N VAL A 33 -1.01 14.68 -0.43
CA VAL A 33 -1.85 13.69 0.24
C VAL A 33 -1.97 13.98 1.75
N MET A 34 -0.89 14.40 2.40
CA MET A 34 -0.90 14.78 3.81
C MET A 34 -1.72 16.05 4.08
N ARG A 35 -1.81 16.99 3.13
CA ARG A 35 -2.66 18.18 3.24
C ARG A 35 -4.15 17.84 3.18
N THR A 36 -4.55 16.92 2.31
CA THR A 36 -5.94 16.48 2.21
C THR A 36 -6.33 15.53 3.35
N ASN A 37 -5.35 14.95 4.05
CA ASN A 37 -5.54 14.03 5.18
C ASN A 37 -4.77 14.51 6.42
N PRO A 38 -5.22 15.59 7.09
CA PRO A 38 -4.53 16.11 8.27
C PRO A 38 -4.42 15.04 9.38
N GLY A 39 -3.29 15.06 10.10
CA GLY A 39 -2.99 14.08 11.15
C GLY A 39 -2.54 12.70 10.64
N HIS A 40 -2.41 12.53 9.33
CA HIS A 40 -1.98 11.28 8.71
C HIS A 40 -0.65 11.43 7.98
N TYR A 41 0.16 10.37 8.03
CA TYR A 41 1.39 10.23 7.26
C TYR A 41 1.23 9.14 6.19
N VAL A 42 1.95 9.27 5.09
CA VAL A 42 1.95 8.28 4.00
C VAL A 42 3.12 7.32 4.20
N SER A 43 2.88 6.02 4.04
CA SER A 43 3.91 4.98 3.96
C SER A 43 3.78 4.19 2.67
N LEU A 44 4.92 3.77 2.10
CA LEU A 44 5.01 2.85 0.97
C LEU A 44 5.02 1.41 1.47
N ILE A 45 4.22 0.55 0.85
CA ILE A 45 4.18 -0.89 1.08
C ILE A 45 5.08 -1.57 0.03
N ILE A 46 6.09 -2.30 0.51
CA ILE A 46 7.04 -3.04 -0.32
C ILE A 46 6.82 -4.54 -0.04
N PRO A 47 6.21 -5.30 -0.97
CA PRO A 47 6.10 -6.75 -0.81
C PRO A 47 7.49 -7.37 -0.86
N LEU A 48 7.84 -8.19 0.15
CA LEU A 48 9.06 -8.99 0.08
C LEU A 48 8.77 -10.27 -0.70
N PRO A 49 9.72 -10.74 -1.54
CA PRO A 49 9.59 -12.03 -2.18
C PRO A 49 9.53 -13.12 -1.11
N VAL A 50 8.49 -13.96 -1.17
CA VAL A 50 8.37 -15.13 -0.30
C VAL A 50 9.42 -16.14 -0.78
N PRO A 51 10.32 -16.63 0.09
CA PRO A 51 11.22 -17.70 -0.32
C PRO A 51 10.39 -18.91 -0.76
N PRO A 52 10.77 -19.64 -1.83
CA PRO A 52 10.08 -20.85 -2.20
C PRO A 52 10.23 -21.86 -1.06
N GLN A 53 9.16 -22.07 -0.29
CA GLN A 53 9.11 -23.12 0.72
C GLN A 53 8.62 -24.38 0.03
N ASP A 54 9.43 -25.44 0.16
CA ASP A 54 9.10 -26.78 -0.31
C ASP A 54 7.73 -27.23 0.19
N GLN A 55 7.06 -28.00 -0.68
CA GLN A 55 5.71 -28.51 -0.55
C GLN A 55 5.50 -29.28 0.76
N ASN A 56 5.05 -28.63 1.84
CA ASN A 56 4.12 -29.23 2.79
C ASN A 56 3.66 -28.22 3.86
N GLN A 57 2.37 -28.31 4.19
CA GLN A 57 1.75 -27.80 5.42
C GLN A 57 1.48 -26.28 5.47
N ASP A 58 0.27 -25.91 5.05
CA ASP A 58 -0.78 -25.17 5.78
C ASP A 58 -0.39 -24.06 6.80
N HIS A 59 0.75 -23.41 6.62
CA HIS A 59 1.07 -22.17 7.29
C HIS A 59 0.86 -21.06 6.29
N LYS A 60 -0.22 -20.32 6.50
CA LYS A 60 -0.56 -19.04 5.88
C LYS A 60 0.66 -18.10 5.99
N THR A 61 1.62 -18.24 5.07
CA THR A 61 2.90 -17.55 5.13
C THR A 61 2.58 -16.07 5.08
N VAL A 62 2.81 -15.39 6.20
CA VAL A 62 2.66 -13.94 6.30
C VAL A 62 3.57 -13.36 5.23
N ARG A 63 3.02 -12.83 4.13
CA ARG A 63 3.81 -12.08 3.15
C ARG A 63 4.34 -10.87 3.91
N PHE A 64 5.61 -10.94 4.29
CA PHE A 64 6.24 -9.83 5.00
C PHE A 64 6.27 -8.64 4.05
N THR A 65 5.51 -7.60 4.38
CA THR A 65 5.55 -6.32 3.67
C THR A 65 6.43 -5.37 4.46
N ARG A 66 7.57 -4.97 3.88
CA ARG A 66 8.36 -3.88 4.44
C ARG A 66 7.61 -2.58 4.19
N VAL A 67 7.50 -1.73 5.21
CA VAL A 67 6.90 -0.41 5.08
C VAL A 67 7.96 0.67 5.19
N LYS A 68 7.90 1.69 4.31
CA LYS A 68 8.75 2.88 4.36
C LYS A 68 7.89 4.10 4.58
N LEU A 69 8.06 4.79 5.71
CA LEU A 69 7.40 6.08 5.95
C LEU A 69 7.97 7.11 4.96
N LEU A 70 7.08 7.75 4.20
CA LEU A 70 7.48 8.75 3.22
C LEU A 70 7.64 10.12 3.86
N ARG A 71 8.64 10.86 3.40
CA ARG A 71 8.77 12.30 3.74
C ARG A 71 7.77 13.12 2.91
N PRO A 72 7.33 14.30 3.38
CA PRO A 72 6.41 15.16 2.62
C PRO A 72 6.92 15.56 1.21
N ASN A 73 8.24 15.56 1.02
CA ASN A 73 8.88 15.90 -0.26
C ASN A 73 9.02 14.69 -1.22
N GLU A 74 8.70 13.47 -0.77
CA GLU A 74 8.74 12.30 -1.65
C GLU A 74 7.47 12.21 -2.50
N THR A 75 7.60 11.59 -3.68
CA THR A 75 6.51 11.40 -4.64
C THR A 75 5.98 9.98 -4.56
N LEU A 76 4.66 9.83 -4.62
CA LEU A 76 3.97 8.56 -4.75
C LEU A 76 3.93 8.21 -6.23
N ASN A 77 4.59 7.11 -6.56
CA ASN A 77 4.75 6.63 -7.92
C ASN A 77 3.65 5.61 -8.26
N LEU A 78 3.35 5.52 -9.54
CA LEU A 78 2.46 4.54 -10.12
C LEU A 78 2.95 3.10 -9.89
N GLY A 79 2.02 2.15 -9.77
CA GLY A 79 2.33 0.72 -9.57
C GLY A 79 2.73 0.34 -8.15
N HIS A 80 2.64 1.28 -7.21
CA HIS A 80 2.94 1.04 -5.81
C HIS A 80 1.71 1.23 -4.93
N ALA A 81 1.69 0.50 -3.82
CA ALA A 81 0.67 0.60 -2.79
C ALA A 81 1.19 1.45 -1.63
N TYR A 82 0.38 2.39 -1.18
CA TYR A 82 0.67 3.29 -0.08
C TYR A 82 -0.43 3.21 0.97
N ARG A 83 -0.10 3.58 2.19
CA ARG A 83 -1.05 3.58 3.31
C ARG A 83 -0.90 4.81 4.18
N LEU A 84 -2.05 5.36 4.55
CA LEU A 84 -2.14 6.41 5.55
C LEU A 84 -2.06 5.83 6.96
N ILE A 85 -1.18 6.40 7.76
CA ILE A 85 -0.95 6.06 9.16
C ILE A 85 -1.36 7.28 9.98
N THR A 86 -2.31 7.09 10.90
CA THR A 86 -2.70 8.14 11.86
C THR A 86 -1.69 8.23 12.99
N THR A 87 -1.40 9.44 13.47
CA THR A 87 -0.70 9.63 14.75
C THR A 87 -1.63 9.58 15.95
N GLN A 88 -2.94 9.70 15.73
CA GLN A 88 -3.95 9.72 16.76
C GLN A 88 -4.61 8.34 16.83
N GLY A 89 -4.03 7.46 17.64
CA GLY A 89 -4.72 6.44 18.44
C GLY A 89 -5.89 5.62 17.86
N ILE A 90 -5.91 5.28 16.56
CA ILE A 90 -6.84 4.25 16.07
C ILE A 90 -6.22 2.89 16.39
N SER A 91 -6.90 2.15 17.26
CA SER A 91 -6.52 0.84 17.82
C SER A 91 -5.70 -0.03 16.86
N CYS A 92 -4.45 -0.30 17.26
CA CYS A 92 -3.43 -1.05 16.52
C CYS A 92 -3.94 -2.36 15.85
N TYR A 93 -4.99 -2.97 16.42
CA TYR A 93 -5.64 -4.19 15.91
C TYR A 93 -6.32 -4.03 14.55
N GLN A 94 -6.99 -2.90 14.28
CA GLN A 94 -7.66 -2.69 12.99
C GLN A 94 -6.63 -2.42 11.87
N ILE A 95 -5.53 -1.78 12.25
CA ILE A 95 -4.40 -1.51 11.35
C ILE A 95 -3.74 -2.83 10.93
N PHE A 96 -3.56 -3.77 11.86
CA PHE A 96 -2.99 -5.09 11.61
C PHE A 96 -3.92 -5.97 10.76
N LEU A 97 -5.23 -5.99 11.05
CA LEU A 97 -6.21 -6.78 10.29
C LEU A 97 -6.29 -6.35 8.81
N MET A 98 -6.22 -5.05 8.53
CA MET A 98 -6.22 -4.51 7.15
C MET A 98 -4.92 -4.80 6.38
N ILE A 99 -3.77 -4.96 7.04
CA ILE A 99 -2.52 -5.39 6.38
C ILE A 99 -2.62 -6.86 5.99
N VAL A 100 -3.09 -7.69 6.93
CA VAL A 100 -3.26 -9.13 6.71
C VAL A 100 -4.28 -9.41 5.61
N LEU A 101 -5.36 -8.61 5.51
CA LEU A 101 -6.33 -8.77 4.43
C LEU A 101 -5.77 -8.41 3.04
N PHE A 102 -4.91 -7.38 2.95
CA PHE A 102 -4.27 -6.98 1.69
C PHE A 102 -3.20 -7.98 1.22
N VAL A 103 -2.63 -8.76 2.14
CA VAL A 103 -1.71 -9.86 1.83
C VAL A 103 -2.43 -11.06 1.18
N CYS A 104 -3.75 -11.16 1.33
CA CYS A 104 -4.57 -12.30 0.86
C CYS A 104 -5.42 -12.03 -0.39
N PHE A 105 -5.43 -10.81 -0.94
CA PHE A 105 -6.09 -10.48 -2.22
C PHE A 105 -5.04 -10.13 -3.27
#